data_AF-A0A7V9HMD8-F1
#
_entry.id   AF-A0A7V9HMD8-F1
#
_cell.length_a   1.000
_cell.length_b   1.000
_cell.length_c   1.000
_cell.angle_alpha   90.00
_cell.angle_beta   90.00
_cell.angle_gamma   90.00
#
_symmetry.space_group_name_H-M   'P 1'
#
loop_
_entity.id
_entity.type
_entity.pdbx_description
1 polymer ?
#
loop_
_entity_poly.entity_id
_entity_poly.type
_entity_poly.pdbx_seq_one_letter_code
_entity_poly.pdbx_strand_id
1 'polypeptide(L)'
;ASLLATDGARCGLLFVFSIPLWWLFEVANRFLGNWEYVLPHPYPPVVYALLASLAFSTVIPALFTTATLLRTFPVFRRPRYWLRLAPSRRGLVLISLAGLALVILALSFPRVAFPLIWIGFFLLFDPVNRLLGNTSLATDVAGRRWDTVLVLFAAGLICGFFWELWNWHSLPKWVYHIPYANRPTLFEMPLLGYGGYLPFALEVYAAYHLLHWSMFRRQESFVTFDQSRPPSDR
;
A
#
# COMPACT_ATOMS: atom_id res chain seq x y z
N ALA A 1 -19.63 -10.66 3.53
CA ALA A 1 -20.38 -9.39 3.39
C ALA A 1 -19.47 -8.37 2.72
N SER A 2 -20.00 -7.51 1.83
CA SER A 2 -19.22 -6.42 1.24
C SER A 2 -18.82 -5.40 2.30
N LEU A 3 -17.66 -4.73 2.15
CA LEU A 3 -17.22 -3.65 3.05
C LEU A 3 -18.27 -2.53 3.13
N LEU A 4 -18.94 -2.24 2.01
CA LEU A 4 -20.04 -1.27 1.94
C LEU A 4 -21.28 -1.69 2.75
N ALA A 5 -21.53 -3.00 2.85
CA ALA A 5 -22.71 -3.54 3.53
C ALA A 5 -22.49 -3.71 5.05
N THR A 6 -21.26 -3.53 5.53
CA THR A 6 -20.90 -3.75 6.94
C THR A 6 -20.77 -2.44 7.71
N ASP A 7 -20.13 -1.41 7.15
CA ASP A 7 -20.06 -0.07 7.75
C ASP A 7 -19.73 1.00 6.70
N GLY A 8 -20.76 1.74 6.25
CA GLY A 8 -20.60 2.76 5.21
C GLY A 8 -19.71 3.94 5.63
N ALA A 9 -19.68 4.30 6.92
CA ALA A 9 -18.84 5.39 7.42
C ALA A 9 -17.36 4.99 7.42
N ARG A 10 -17.04 3.77 7.86
CA ARG A 10 -15.68 3.23 7.77
C ARG A 10 -15.24 3.03 6.32
N CYS A 11 -16.16 2.65 5.43
CA CYS A 11 -15.86 2.58 4.01
C CYS A 11 -15.49 3.97 3.44
N GLY A 12 -16.20 5.03 3.83
CA GLY A 12 -15.87 6.41 3.45
C GLY A 12 -14.46 6.85 3.89
N LEU A 13 -14.02 6.42 5.07
CA LEU A 13 -12.66 6.71 5.57
C LEU A 13 -11.56 6.11 4.68
N LEU A 14 -11.81 4.97 4.04
CA LEU A 14 -10.85 4.38 3.09
C LEU A 14 -10.54 5.35 1.95
N PHE A 15 -11.58 6.01 1.40
CA PHE A 15 -11.41 6.99 0.32
C PHE A 15 -10.65 8.22 0.80
N VAL A 16 -10.99 8.73 1.99
CA VAL A 16 -10.35 9.92 2.57
C VAL A 16 -8.87 9.67 2.86
N PHE A 17 -8.50 8.53 3.45
CA PHE A 17 -7.11 8.20 3.77
C PHE A 17 -6.28 7.82 2.54
N SER A 18 -6.93 7.39 1.47
CA SER A 18 -6.25 7.06 0.21
C SER A 18 -5.64 8.29 -0.46
N ILE A 19 -6.27 9.46 -0.32
CA ILE A 19 -5.81 10.72 -0.90
C ILE A 19 -4.40 11.11 -0.40
N PRO A 20 -4.17 11.37 0.91
CA PRO A 20 -2.86 11.78 1.39
C PRO A 20 -1.80 10.69 1.20
N LEU A 21 -2.21 9.41 1.21
CA LEU A 21 -1.31 8.30 0.96
C LEU A 21 -0.73 8.36 -0.45
N TRP A 22 -1.55 8.53 -1.49
CA TRP A 22 -1.00 8.61 -2.85
C TRP A 22 -0.23 9.91 -3.09
N TRP A 23 -0.69 11.03 -2.51
CA TRP A 23 0.07 12.28 -2.58
C TRP A 23 1.47 12.17 -1.96
N LEU A 24 1.68 11.31 -0.95
CA LEU A 24 3.03 11.00 -0.45
C LEU A 24 3.93 10.41 -1.54
N PHE A 25 3.41 9.48 -2.34
CA PHE A 25 4.12 8.91 -3.49
C PHE A 25 4.34 9.94 -4.60
N GLU A 26 3.38 10.83 -4.85
CA GLU A 26 3.57 11.94 -5.79
C GLU A 26 4.67 12.89 -5.35
N VAL A 27 4.77 13.21 -4.06
CA VAL A 27 5.89 14.02 -3.52
C VAL A 27 7.21 13.28 -3.72
N ALA A 28 7.28 11.99 -3.43
CA ALA A 28 8.49 11.20 -3.70
C ALA A 28 8.83 11.20 -5.20
N ASN A 29 7.82 11.05 -6.06
CA ASN A 29 8.00 11.00 -7.50
C ASN A 29 8.53 12.31 -8.10
N ARG A 30 8.33 13.47 -7.44
CA ARG A 30 8.99 14.72 -7.86
C ARG A 30 10.52 14.65 -7.83
N PHE A 31 11.08 13.78 -6.99
CA PHE A 31 12.52 13.52 -6.93
C PHE A 31 12.93 12.33 -7.79
N LEU A 32 12.09 11.29 -7.84
CA LEU A 32 12.39 10.05 -8.55
C LEU A 32 12.21 10.17 -10.06
N GLY A 33 11.15 10.84 -10.52
CA GLY A 33 10.76 10.89 -11.92
C GLY A 33 10.41 9.51 -12.50
N ASN A 34 9.88 8.60 -11.68
CA ASN A 34 9.58 7.22 -12.07
C ASN A 34 8.33 7.13 -12.97
N TRP A 35 7.39 8.05 -12.83
CA TRP A 35 6.22 8.16 -13.70
C TRP A 35 5.88 9.62 -13.98
N GLU A 36 5.18 9.85 -15.09
CA GLU A 36 4.57 11.15 -15.41
C GLU A 36 3.14 10.96 -15.94
N TYR A 37 2.32 12.00 -15.79
CA TYR A 37 0.95 12.00 -16.30
C TYR A 37 0.87 12.71 -17.65
N VAL A 38 0.38 11.99 -18.66
CA VAL A 38 0.04 12.53 -19.97
C VAL A 38 -1.39 13.01 -19.94
N LEU A 39 -1.57 14.33 -20.10
CA LEU A 39 -2.86 15.00 -20.00
C LEU A 39 -3.39 15.39 -21.39
N PRO A 40 -4.72 15.36 -21.63
CA PRO A 40 -5.32 15.80 -22.89
C PRO A 40 -5.13 17.31 -23.14
N HIS A 41 -5.08 18.09 -22.06
CA HIS A 41 -4.85 19.53 -22.06
C HIS A 41 -4.31 19.93 -20.67
N PRO A 42 -3.63 21.08 -20.56
CA PRO A 42 -3.20 21.59 -19.26
C PRO A 42 -4.42 21.94 -18.40
N TYR A 43 -4.42 21.47 -17.14
CA TYR A 43 -5.42 21.84 -16.15
C TYR A 43 -4.89 22.93 -15.22
N PRO A 44 -5.75 23.86 -14.75
CA PRO A 44 -5.40 24.74 -13.64
C PRO A 44 -4.97 23.92 -12.41
N PRO A 45 -3.98 24.37 -11.61
CA PRO A 45 -3.41 23.56 -10.52
C PRO A 45 -4.45 23.04 -9.52
N VAL A 46 -5.45 23.85 -9.17
CA VAL A 46 -6.51 23.46 -8.23
C VAL A 46 -7.41 22.38 -8.84
N VAL A 47 -7.77 22.52 -10.12
CA VAL A 47 -8.60 21.54 -10.84
C VAL A 47 -7.85 20.21 -10.96
N TYR A 48 -6.56 20.26 -11.31
CA TYR A 48 -5.72 19.07 -11.32
C TYR A 48 -5.68 18.41 -9.95
N ALA A 49 -5.44 19.16 -8.88
CA ALA A 49 -5.36 18.62 -7.53
C ALA A 49 -6.67 17.94 -7.09
N LEU A 50 -7.83 18.51 -7.43
CA LEU A 50 -9.14 17.92 -7.12
C LEU A 50 -9.38 16.63 -7.91
N LEU A 51 -9.13 16.64 -9.23
CA LEU A 51 -9.31 15.45 -10.08
C LEU A 51 -8.33 14.33 -9.72
N ALA A 52 -7.07 14.67 -9.48
CA ALA A 52 -6.04 13.74 -9.02
C ALA A 52 -6.44 13.15 -7.66
N SER A 53 -6.86 13.99 -6.70
CA SER A 53 -7.33 13.50 -5.39
C SER A 53 -8.53 12.57 -5.53
N LEU A 54 -9.47 12.84 -6.44
CA LEU A 54 -10.59 11.94 -6.71
C LEU A 54 -10.10 10.58 -7.22
N ALA A 55 -9.17 10.56 -8.18
CA ALA A 55 -8.57 9.31 -8.66
C ALA A 55 -7.81 8.57 -7.53
N PHE A 56 -6.97 9.29 -6.80
CA PHE A 56 -6.16 8.77 -5.70
C PHE A 56 -6.99 8.25 -4.52
N SER A 57 -8.22 8.75 -4.35
CA SER A 57 -9.14 8.26 -3.32
C SER A 57 -9.51 6.78 -3.49
N THR A 58 -9.29 6.19 -4.67
CA THR A 58 -9.73 4.82 -4.99
C THR A 58 -8.72 3.72 -4.66
N VAL A 59 -7.46 4.08 -4.36
CA VAL A 59 -6.36 3.12 -4.19
C VAL A 59 -6.58 2.19 -2.99
N ILE A 60 -6.78 2.74 -1.79
CA ILE A 60 -7.04 1.94 -0.59
C ILE A 60 -8.34 1.11 -0.73
N PRO A 61 -9.49 1.72 -1.12
CA PRO A 61 -10.72 0.95 -1.31
C PRO A 61 -10.57 -0.21 -2.29
N ALA A 62 -9.90 -0.01 -3.42
CA ALA A 62 -9.68 -1.06 -4.41
C ALA A 62 -8.85 -2.21 -3.81
N LEU A 63 -7.72 -1.89 -3.18
CA LEU A 63 -6.83 -2.90 -2.61
C LEU A 63 -7.52 -3.72 -1.51
N PHE A 64 -8.18 -3.05 -0.56
CA PHE A 64 -8.82 -3.74 0.57
C PHE A 64 -10.08 -4.49 0.18
N THR A 65 -10.85 -3.98 -0.80
CA THR A 65 -11.99 -4.72 -1.34
C THR A 65 -11.53 -5.97 -2.08
N THR A 66 -10.48 -5.87 -2.91
CA THR A 66 -9.90 -7.04 -3.57
C THR A 66 -9.38 -8.06 -2.55
N ALA A 67 -8.64 -7.61 -1.52
CA ALA A 67 -8.18 -8.49 -0.44
C ALA A 67 -9.34 -9.18 0.30
N THR A 68 -10.42 -8.44 0.57
CA THR A 68 -11.65 -8.98 1.20
C THR A 68 -12.34 -10.00 0.30
N LEU A 69 -12.44 -9.73 -1.00
CA LEU A 69 -12.97 -10.67 -1.99
C LEU A 69 -12.13 -11.95 -2.04
N LEU A 70 -10.80 -11.82 -2.07
CA LEU A 70 -9.89 -12.98 -2.06
C LEU A 70 -10.13 -13.88 -0.85
N ARG A 71 -10.38 -13.30 0.33
CA ARG A 71 -10.68 -14.06 1.56
C ARG A 71 -11.98 -14.88 1.49
N THR A 72 -12.86 -14.62 0.53
CA THR A 72 -14.05 -15.47 0.33
C THR A 72 -13.69 -16.83 -0.28
N PHE A 73 -12.55 -16.93 -0.99
CA PHE A 73 -12.10 -18.17 -1.60
C PHE A 73 -11.36 -19.07 -0.59
N PRO A 74 -11.58 -20.41 -0.65
CA PRO A 74 -10.99 -21.35 0.31
C PRO A 74 -9.45 -21.30 0.42
N VAL A 75 -8.76 -20.98 -0.69
CA VAL A 75 -7.29 -20.96 -0.74
C VAL A 75 -6.67 -19.83 0.10
N PHE A 76 -7.38 -18.70 0.22
CA PHE A 76 -6.97 -17.49 0.95
C PHE A 76 -7.60 -17.39 2.34
N ARG A 77 -8.68 -18.14 2.61
CA ARG A 77 -9.32 -18.20 3.93
C ARG A 77 -8.50 -18.97 4.97
N ARG A 78 -7.72 -19.97 4.53
CA ARG A 78 -6.94 -20.82 5.45
C ARG A 78 -5.76 -20.05 6.05
N PRO A 79 -5.51 -20.13 7.36
CA PRO A 79 -4.33 -19.53 7.96
C PRO A 79 -3.06 -20.18 7.36
N ARG A 80 -2.05 -19.36 7.12
CA ARG A 80 -0.76 -19.79 6.56
C ARG A 80 0.31 -19.53 7.59
N TYR A 81 0.93 -20.61 8.05
CA TYR A 81 1.97 -20.55 9.05
C TYR A 81 3.34 -20.74 8.40
N TRP A 82 4.29 -19.88 8.75
CA TRP A 82 5.66 -19.99 8.26
C TRP A 82 6.67 -19.58 9.34
N LEU A 83 7.68 -18.77 8.98
CA LEU A 83 8.73 -18.32 9.88
C LEU A 83 8.19 -17.37 10.95
N ARG A 84 8.73 -17.48 12.17
CA ARG A 84 8.48 -16.53 13.25
C ARG A 84 9.44 -15.35 13.13
N LEU A 85 8.92 -14.17 12.81
CA LEU A 85 9.69 -12.92 12.82
C LEU A 85 9.20 -12.07 13.99
N ALA A 86 9.96 -12.08 15.09
CA ALA A 86 9.60 -11.35 16.31
C ALA A 86 10.74 -10.46 16.81
N PRO A 87 11.06 -9.35 16.11
CA PRO A 87 12.06 -8.39 16.59
C PRO A 87 11.70 -7.86 17.98
N SER A 88 12.72 -7.60 18.80
CA SER A 88 12.56 -6.90 20.08
C SER A 88 12.07 -5.46 19.85
N ARG A 89 11.64 -4.75 20.91
CA ARG A 89 11.30 -3.32 20.78
C ARG A 89 12.44 -2.50 20.17
N ARG A 90 13.68 -2.76 20.57
CA ARG A 90 14.88 -2.14 19.97
C ARG A 90 15.01 -2.51 18.49
N GLY A 91 14.79 -3.78 18.15
CA GLY A 91 14.79 -4.25 16.75
C GLY A 91 13.75 -3.54 15.88
N LEU A 92 12.54 -3.33 16.38
CA LEU A 92 11.48 -2.60 15.65
C LEU A 92 11.87 -1.14 15.39
N VAL A 93 12.46 -0.46 16.38
CA VAL A 93 12.98 0.91 16.21
C VAL A 93 14.07 0.92 15.14
N LEU A 94 15.01 -0.02 15.17
CA LEU A 94 16.08 -0.12 14.16
C LEU A 94 15.52 -0.39 12.77
N ILE A 95 14.51 -1.24 12.62
CA ILE A 95 13.85 -1.50 11.34
C ILE A 95 13.15 -0.23 10.83
N SER A 96 12.46 0.50 11.70
CA SER A 96 11.80 1.77 11.32
C SER A 96 12.80 2.83 10.88
N LEU A 97 13.92 2.98 11.60
CA LEU A 97 15.01 3.86 11.21
C LEU A 97 15.68 3.43 9.90
N ALA A 98 15.83 2.12 9.67
CA ALA A 98 16.32 1.61 8.40
C ALA A 98 15.33 1.93 7.26
N GLY A 99 14.03 1.76 7.47
CA GLY A 99 13.00 2.17 6.51
C GLY A 99 13.10 3.65 6.14
N LEU A 100 13.25 4.52 7.14
CA LEU A 100 13.50 5.95 6.91
C LEU A 100 14.79 6.19 6.10
N ALA A 101 15.87 5.51 6.43
CA ALA A 101 17.13 5.61 5.70
C ALA A 101 16.99 5.15 4.24
N LEU A 102 16.21 4.10 3.96
CA LEU A 102 15.92 3.63 2.61
C LEU A 102 15.10 4.65 1.81
N VAL A 103 14.10 5.29 2.42
CA VAL A 103 13.34 6.37 1.78
C VAL A 103 14.28 7.54 1.44
N ILE A 104 15.10 8.00 2.39
CA ILE A 104 16.07 9.08 2.15
C ILE A 104 17.04 8.70 1.03
N LEU A 105 17.54 7.47 1.02
CA LEU A 105 18.46 6.97 0.00
C LEU A 105 17.79 6.95 -1.38
N ALA A 106 16.53 6.50 -1.48
CA ALA A 106 15.76 6.51 -2.71
C ALA A 106 15.64 7.93 -3.29
N LEU A 107 15.29 8.90 -2.44
CA LEU A 107 15.11 10.31 -2.84
C LEU A 107 16.45 10.99 -3.18
N SER A 108 17.54 10.60 -2.53
CA SER A 108 18.88 11.19 -2.76
C SER A 108 19.57 10.64 -4.00
N PHE A 109 19.28 9.38 -4.37
CA PHE A 109 19.90 8.70 -5.51
C PHE A 109 18.85 8.10 -6.47
N PRO A 110 18.00 8.94 -7.09
CA PRO A 110 16.81 8.49 -7.83
C PRO A 110 17.14 7.60 -9.03
N ARG A 111 18.33 7.69 -9.61
CA ARG A 111 18.71 6.84 -10.76
C ARG A 111 18.95 5.37 -10.41
N VAL A 112 19.29 5.07 -9.16
CA VAL A 112 19.73 3.72 -8.74
C VAL A 112 18.96 3.19 -7.53
N ALA A 113 18.63 4.06 -6.58
CA ALA A 113 17.99 3.69 -5.32
C ALA A 113 16.46 3.82 -5.36
N PHE A 114 15.87 4.23 -6.48
CA PHE A 114 14.41 4.35 -6.62
C PHE A 114 13.62 3.11 -6.21
N PRO A 115 14.07 1.84 -6.40
CA PRO A 115 13.27 0.69 -6.02
C PRO A 115 13.02 0.62 -4.51
N LEU A 116 13.89 1.25 -3.71
CA LEU A 116 13.81 1.22 -2.25
C LEU A 116 12.59 1.99 -1.72
N ILE A 117 12.01 2.91 -2.51
CA ILE A 117 10.80 3.63 -2.10
C ILE A 117 9.63 2.68 -1.87
N TRP A 118 9.56 1.57 -2.63
CA TRP A 118 8.44 0.64 -2.65
C TRP A 118 8.42 -0.34 -1.47
N ILE A 119 9.46 -0.35 -0.65
CA ILE A 119 9.52 -1.11 0.62
C ILE A 119 9.84 -0.22 1.82
N GLY A 120 10.43 0.96 1.59
CA GLY A 120 10.91 1.86 2.63
C GLY A 120 9.78 2.35 3.53
N PHE A 121 8.61 2.68 2.97
CA PHE A 121 7.48 3.13 3.78
C PHE A 121 6.87 1.98 4.60
N PHE A 122 6.83 0.75 4.08
CA PHE A 122 6.40 -0.40 4.88
C PHE A 122 7.31 -0.59 6.10
N LEU A 123 8.63 -0.61 5.88
CA LEU A 123 9.61 -0.76 6.96
C LEU A 123 9.59 0.42 7.93
N LEU A 124 9.20 1.61 7.47
CA LEU A 124 9.01 2.78 8.33
C LEU A 124 7.75 2.66 9.20
N PHE A 125 6.60 2.34 8.61
CA PHE A 125 5.29 2.46 9.25
C PHE A 125 4.86 1.21 10.05
N ASP A 126 5.08 0.00 9.53
CA ASP A 126 4.56 -1.22 10.17
C ASP A 126 5.20 -1.52 11.55
N PRO A 127 6.53 -1.33 11.74
CA PRO A 127 7.12 -1.47 13.07
C PRO A 127 6.59 -0.43 14.07
N VAL A 128 6.27 0.79 13.60
CA VAL A 128 5.66 1.83 14.44
C VAL A 128 4.26 1.41 14.88
N ASN A 129 3.44 0.87 13.97
CA ASN A 129 2.15 0.29 14.33
C ASN A 129 2.30 -0.77 15.43
N ARG A 130 3.25 -1.71 15.28
CA ARG A 130 3.49 -2.74 16.31
C ARG A 130 3.95 -2.15 17.65
N LEU A 131 4.83 -1.14 17.63
CA LEU A 131 5.31 -0.48 18.85
C LEU A 131 4.17 0.24 19.59
N LEU A 132 3.20 0.77 18.85
CA LEU A 132 2.00 1.42 19.38
C LEU A 132 0.92 0.43 19.82
N GLY A 133 1.15 -0.88 19.65
CA GLY A 133 0.15 -1.91 19.89
C GLY A 133 -1.02 -1.84 18.93
N ASN A 134 -0.83 -1.29 17.73
CA ASN A 134 -1.82 -1.20 16.67
C ASN A 134 -1.76 -2.42 15.73
N THR A 135 -2.79 -2.59 14.90
CA THR A 135 -2.81 -3.57 13.82
C THR A 135 -1.57 -3.40 12.93
N SER A 136 -0.80 -4.48 12.77
CA SER A 136 0.47 -4.51 12.03
C SER A 136 0.75 -5.91 11.51
N LEU A 137 1.41 -6.01 10.36
CA LEU A 137 1.86 -7.28 9.80
C LEU A 137 3.00 -7.88 10.62
N ALA A 138 3.85 -7.04 11.23
CA ALA A 138 4.85 -7.45 12.20
C ALA A 138 4.23 -8.20 13.38
N THR A 139 2.99 -7.89 13.78
CA THR A 139 2.23 -8.65 14.78
C THR A 139 1.84 -10.03 14.29
N ASP A 140 1.35 -10.14 13.07
CA ASP A 140 0.94 -11.41 12.47
C ASP A 140 2.14 -12.36 12.29
N VAL A 141 3.25 -11.88 11.70
CA VAL A 141 4.43 -12.72 11.44
C VAL A 141 5.18 -13.10 12.72
N ALA A 142 5.05 -12.33 13.81
CA ALA A 142 5.55 -12.73 15.13
C ALA A 142 4.75 -13.89 15.75
N GLY A 143 3.48 -14.00 15.35
CA GLY A 143 2.61 -15.16 15.59
C GLY A 143 2.73 -16.25 14.53
N ARG A 144 3.74 -16.19 13.65
CA ARG A 144 3.98 -17.09 12.50
C ARG A 144 2.91 -17.03 11.42
N ARG A 145 2.00 -16.05 11.44
CA ARG A 145 0.90 -15.94 10.49
C ARG A 145 1.28 -15.04 9.33
N TRP A 146 1.17 -15.59 8.12
CA TRP A 146 1.54 -14.94 6.87
C TRP A 146 0.35 -14.79 5.91
N ASP A 147 -0.84 -15.23 6.30
CA ASP A 147 -2.01 -15.22 5.45
C ASP A 147 -2.42 -13.80 5.02
N THR A 148 -2.32 -12.80 5.91
CA THR A 148 -2.57 -11.40 5.54
C THR A 148 -1.59 -10.90 4.49
N VAL A 149 -0.29 -11.18 4.65
CA VAL A 149 0.76 -10.79 3.70
C VAL A 149 0.49 -11.39 2.32
N LEU A 150 0.18 -12.68 2.26
CA LEU A 150 -0.07 -13.39 0.99
C LEU A 150 -1.33 -12.89 0.29
N VAL A 151 -2.37 -12.54 1.05
CA VAL A 151 -3.60 -11.95 0.50
C VAL A 151 -3.35 -10.54 -0.03
N LEU A 152 -2.57 -9.71 0.70
CA LEU A 152 -2.19 -8.38 0.23
C LEU A 152 -1.33 -8.44 -1.03
N PHE A 153 -0.39 -9.39 -1.13
CA PHE A 153 0.38 -9.63 -2.35
C PHE A 153 -0.50 -9.97 -3.55
N ALA A 154 -1.44 -10.92 -3.37
CA ALA A 154 -2.38 -11.27 -4.42
C ALA A 154 -3.29 -10.08 -4.81
N ALA A 155 -3.78 -9.33 -3.82
CA ALA A 155 -4.60 -8.14 -4.06
C ALA A 155 -3.82 -7.05 -4.79
N GLY A 156 -2.56 -6.81 -4.41
CA GLY A 156 -1.67 -5.84 -5.06
C GLY A 156 -1.43 -6.19 -6.52
N LEU A 157 -1.12 -7.45 -6.83
CA LEU A 157 -0.93 -7.90 -8.22
C LEU A 157 -2.20 -7.78 -9.06
N ILE A 158 -3.36 -8.16 -8.50
CA ILE A 158 -4.65 -8.05 -9.20
C ILE A 158 -4.97 -6.57 -9.47
N CYS A 159 -4.84 -5.71 -8.46
CA CYS A 159 -5.10 -4.27 -8.62
C CYS A 159 -4.11 -3.66 -9.62
N GLY A 160 -2.83 -3.98 -9.52
CA GLY A 160 -1.80 -3.54 -10.47
C GLY A 160 -2.11 -3.95 -11.91
N PHE A 161 -2.52 -5.20 -12.12
CA PHE A 161 -2.96 -5.66 -13.44
C PHE A 161 -4.11 -4.82 -14.00
N PHE A 162 -5.15 -4.57 -13.20
CA PHE A 162 -6.31 -3.80 -13.66
C PHE A 162 -6.02 -2.30 -13.82
N TRP A 163 -5.21 -1.71 -12.95
CA TRP A 163 -4.77 -0.33 -13.09
C TRP A 163 -4.01 -0.13 -14.40
N GLU A 164 -3.07 -1.02 -14.72
CA GLU A 164 -2.33 -0.95 -15.97
C GLU A 164 -3.19 -1.25 -17.21
N LEU A 165 -4.15 -2.18 -17.09
CA LEU A 165 -5.12 -2.45 -18.15
C LEU A 165 -5.96 -1.21 -18.47
N TRP A 166 -6.50 -0.53 -17.45
CA TRP A 166 -7.30 0.68 -17.62
C TRP A 166 -6.46 1.86 -18.09
N ASN A 167 -5.20 1.94 -17.67
CA ASN A 167 -4.26 2.96 -18.08
C ASN A 167 -3.94 2.91 -19.59
N TRP A 168 -3.79 1.70 -20.15
CA TRP A 168 -3.22 1.47 -21.49
C TRP A 168 -3.86 2.28 -22.63
N HIS A 169 -5.19 2.41 -22.62
CA HIS A 169 -5.95 3.15 -23.64
C HIS A 169 -6.74 4.33 -23.04
N SER A 170 -6.29 4.86 -21.90
CA SER A 170 -6.92 6.02 -21.25
C SER A 170 -6.26 7.35 -21.65
N LEU A 171 -7.03 8.43 -21.46
CA LEU A 171 -6.51 9.79 -21.43
C LEU A 171 -7.34 10.58 -20.39
N PRO A 172 -6.74 11.15 -19.32
CA PRO A 172 -5.31 11.13 -19.00
C PRO A 172 -4.79 9.72 -18.66
N LYS A 173 -3.48 9.51 -18.85
CA LYS A 173 -2.78 8.27 -18.50
C LYS A 173 -1.47 8.53 -17.78
N TRP A 174 -0.91 7.54 -17.09
CA TRP A 174 0.46 7.60 -16.59
C TRP A 174 1.40 6.75 -17.44
N VAL A 175 2.63 7.22 -17.63
CA VAL A 175 3.69 6.48 -18.33
C VAL A 175 4.92 6.39 -17.43
N TYR A 176 5.66 5.29 -17.56
CA TYR A 176 6.77 4.98 -16.67
C TYR A 176 8.12 5.29 -17.29
N HIS A 177 9.01 5.84 -16.47
CA HIS A 177 10.41 6.11 -16.77
C HIS A 177 11.29 5.35 -15.78
N ILE A 178 11.51 4.06 -16.03
CA ILE A 178 12.26 3.21 -15.10
C ILE A 178 13.72 3.08 -15.56
N PRO A 179 14.70 3.54 -14.77
CA PRO A 179 16.10 3.31 -15.08
C PRO A 179 16.39 1.81 -15.29
N TYR A 180 17.00 1.46 -16.42
CA TYR A 180 17.54 0.12 -16.73
C TYR A 180 16.55 -1.04 -16.88
N ALA A 181 15.23 -0.81 -16.75
CA ALA A 181 14.23 -1.88 -16.70
C ALA A 181 12.97 -1.60 -17.54
N ASN A 182 13.07 -0.86 -18.65
CA ASN A 182 11.90 -0.41 -19.43
C ASN A 182 11.23 -1.48 -20.31
N ARG A 183 11.81 -2.67 -20.49
CA ARG A 183 11.31 -3.71 -21.41
C ARG A 183 11.57 -5.12 -20.85
N PRO A 184 10.75 -6.12 -21.22
CA PRO A 184 9.48 -5.99 -21.94
C PRO A 184 8.39 -5.37 -21.05
N THR A 185 7.36 -4.81 -21.67
CA THR A 185 6.20 -4.22 -20.99
C THR A 185 4.97 -5.12 -21.11
N LEU A 186 4.11 -5.05 -20.11
CA LEU A 186 2.70 -5.49 -20.19
C LEU A 186 1.88 -4.22 -19.95
N PHE A 187 1.05 -3.85 -20.94
CA PHE A 187 0.46 -2.51 -21.00
C PHE A 187 1.56 -1.42 -20.97
N GLU A 188 1.41 -0.39 -20.14
CA GLU A 188 2.38 0.70 -19.98
C GLU A 188 3.52 0.34 -19.02
N MET A 189 3.33 -0.65 -18.13
CA MET A 189 4.31 -0.99 -17.10
C MET A 189 5.33 -2.03 -17.58
N PRO A 190 6.63 -1.83 -17.30
CA PRO A 190 7.61 -2.90 -17.48
C PRO A 190 7.32 -4.10 -16.57
N LEU A 191 7.60 -5.32 -17.04
CA LEU A 191 7.28 -6.54 -16.28
C LEU A 191 7.90 -6.56 -14.88
N LEU A 192 9.13 -6.05 -14.73
CA LEU A 192 9.78 -5.94 -13.41
C LEU A 192 9.07 -4.96 -12.48
N GLY A 193 8.39 -3.95 -13.04
CA GLY A 193 7.60 -2.99 -12.29
C GLY A 193 6.45 -3.63 -11.51
N TYR A 194 5.84 -4.70 -12.04
CA TYR A 194 4.77 -5.41 -11.34
C TYR A 194 5.21 -5.99 -9.99
N GLY A 195 6.51 -6.27 -9.83
CA GLY A 195 7.08 -6.67 -8.54
C GLY A 195 6.89 -5.60 -7.45
N GLY A 196 6.80 -4.33 -7.83
CA GLY A 196 6.56 -3.21 -6.92
C GLY A 196 5.17 -3.23 -6.27
N TYR A 197 4.16 -3.83 -6.91
CA TYR A 197 2.81 -3.94 -6.31
C TYR A 197 2.77 -4.85 -5.07
N LEU A 198 3.73 -5.77 -4.95
CA LEU A 198 3.84 -6.65 -3.79
C LEU A 198 4.14 -5.86 -2.51
N PRO A 199 5.29 -5.18 -2.39
CA PRO A 199 5.58 -4.41 -1.19
C PRO A 199 4.69 -3.17 -1.08
N PHE A 200 4.27 -2.55 -2.19
CA PHE A 200 3.29 -1.45 -2.20
C PHE A 200 2.01 -1.80 -1.45
N ALA A 201 1.45 -3.00 -1.64
CA ALA A 201 0.26 -3.43 -0.91
C ALA A 201 0.49 -3.48 0.61
N LEU A 202 1.71 -3.78 1.06
CA LEU A 202 2.10 -3.74 2.47
C LEU A 202 2.26 -2.31 2.97
N GLU A 203 2.82 -1.41 2.16
CA GLU A 203 2.94 0.02 2.48
C GLU A 203 1.57 0.66 2.70
N VAL A 204 0.63 0.38 1.79
CA VAL A 204 -0.76 0.84 1.88
C VAL A 204 -1.41 0.35 3.17
N TYR A 205 -1.27 -0.94 3.48
CA TYR A 205 -1.83 -1.54 4.70
C TYR A 205 -1.26 -0.89 5.97
N ALA A 206 0.07 -0.77 6.05
CA ALA A 206 0.75 -0.19 7.20
C ALA A 206 0.40 1.30 7.38
N ALA A 207 0.41 2.07 6.29
CA ALA A 207 0.09 3.49 6.31
C ALA A 207 -1.36 3.74 6.72
N TYR A 208 -2.31 2.97 6.18
CA TYR A 208 -3.73 3.06 6.56
C TYR A 208 -3.92 2.89 8.07
N HIS A 209 -3.37 1.81 8.65
CA HIS A 209 -3.53 1.54 10.07
C HIS A 209 -2.85 2.61 10.93
N LEU A 210 -1.70 3.14 10.50
CA LEU A 210 -1.01 4.21 11.21
C LEU A 210 -1.81 5.52 11.18
N LEU A 211 -2.33 5.90 10.01
CA LEU A 211 -3.18 7.08 9.84
C LEU A 211 -4.46 6.97 10.67
N HIS A 212 -5.17 5.84 10.58
CA HIS A 212 -6.37 5.59 11.37
C HIS A 212 -6.08 5.71 12.87
N TRP A 213 -5.02 5.06 13.35
CA TRP A 213 -4.66 5.13 14.77
C TRP A 213 -4.25 6.54 15.20
N SER A 214 -3.55 7.29 14.35
CA SER A 214 -3.17 8.67 14.66
C SER A 214 -4.38 9.58 14.87
N MET A 215 -5.46 9.36 14.11
CA MET A 215 -6.69 10.15 14.17
C MET A 215 -7.63 9.71 15.29
N PHE A 216 -7.81 8.40 15.49
CA PHE A 216 -8.83 7.87 16.39
C PHE A 216 -8.28 7.24 17.68
N ARG A 217 -6.95 7.03 17.78
CA ARG A 217 -6.27 6.39 18.92
C ARG A 217 -6.84 5.02 19.30
N ARG A 218 -7.39 4.31 18.32
CA ARG A 218 -8.01 2.99 18.48
C ARG A 218 -7.57 2.06 17.36
N GLN A 219 -7.49 0.77 17.69
CA GLN A 219 -7.27 -0.26 16.68
C GLN A 219 -8.46 -0.30 15.73
N GLU A 220 -8.15 -0.39 14.44
CA GLU A 220 -9.15 -0.60 13.41
C GLU A 220 -9.40 -2.10 13.28
N SER A 221 -10.68 -2.49 13.33
CA SER A 221 -11.14 -3.89 13.26
C SER A 221 -11.89 -4.22 11.97
N PHE A 222 -11.99 -3.28 11.04
CA PHE A 222 -12.81 -3.41 9.83
C PHE A 222 -11.99 -3.93 8.63
N VAL A 223 -10.69 -3.64 8.59
CA VAL A 223 -9.71 -4.21 7.66
C VAL A 223 -8.73 -5.15 8.39
N THR A 224 -9.22 -5.86 9.40
CA THR A 224 -8.54 -7.08 9.86
C THR A 224 -9.14 -8.24 9.07
N PHE A 225 -8.41 -8.72 8.07
CA PHE A 225 -8.82 -9.85 7.20
C PHE A 225 -8.91 -11.20 7.94
N ASP A 226 -9.00 -11.15 9.25
CA ASP A 226 -8.85 -12.25 10.16
C ASP A 226 -9.99 -12.23 11.17
N GLN A 227 -10.92 -13.18 11.02
CA GLN A 227 -12.01 -13.40 11.97
C GLN A 227 -11.54 -14.09 13.27
N SER A 228 -10.26 -14.46 13.37
CA SER A 228 -9.73 -15.23 14.51
C SER A 228 -8.93 -14.42 15.52
N ARG A 229 -8.80 -13.09 15.34
CA ARG A 229 -8.30 -12.24 16.43
C ARG A 229 -9.40 -12.14 17.50
N PRO A 230 -9.19 -12.64 18.73
CA PRO A 230 -10.05 -12.23 19.82
C PRO A 230 -10.00 -10.70 19.91
N PRO A 231 -11.13 -10.02 20.17
CA PRO A 231 -11.09 -8.59 20.46
C PRO A 231 -10.02 -8.35 21.51
N SER A 232 -9.10 -7.43 21.25
CA SER A 232 -8.15 -7.05 22.27
C SER A 232 -8.95 -6.42 23.41
N ASP A 233 -9.02 -7.09 24.55
CA ASP A 233 -9.52 -6.48 25.78
C ASP A 233 -8.68 -5.23 26.06
N ARG A 234 -9.25 -4.05 25.77
CA ARG A 234 -8.97 -2.72 26.36
C ARG A 234 -9.87 -1.66 25.73
#